data_AF-A0A3Q3LRA8-F1
#
_entry.id   AF-A0A3Q3LRA8-F1
#
_cell.length_a   1.000
_cell.length_b   1.000
_cell.length_c   1.000
_cell.angle_alpha   90.00
_cell.angle_beta   90.00
_cell.angle_gamma   90.00
#
_symmetry.space_group_name_H-M   'P 1'
#
loop_
_entity.id
_entity.type
_entity.pdbx_description
1 polymer ?
#
loop_
_entity_poly.entity_id
_entity_poly.type
_entity_poly.pdbx_seq_one_letter_code
_entity_poly.pdbx_strand_id
1 'polypeptide(L)'
;TSTSLTVGDRVWVNGNKPGHVQFVGGTQFAPGQWAGIVLDEPIGKNDGSVAGVRYFQCEDGKGIFTRPSKLSRTALPEEEENGGQSSPAPGASAPAEIDHVPRQQSQLTVFSFCLCY
;
A
#
# COMPACT_ATOMS: atom_id res chain seq x y z
N THR A 1 -20.68 15.25 -12.62
CA THR A 1 -21.17 15.17 -11.22
C THR A 1 -20.15 14.39 -10.42
N SER A 2 -19.38 15.05 -9.55
CA SER A 2 -18.44 14.33 -8.68
C SER A 2 -19.26 13.60 -7.63
N THR A 3 -19.54 12.33 -7.85
CA THR A 3 -20.28 11.51 -6.90
C THR A 3 -19.40 11.24 -5.69
N SER A 4 -19.78 11.79 -4.55
CA SER A 4 -19.16 11.55 -3.25
C SER A 4 -19.09 10.05 -2.93
N LEU A 5 -17.94 9.59 -2.42
CA LEU A 5 -17.75 8.24 -1.91
C LEU A 5 -18.56 8.02 -0.63
N THR A 6 -19.32 6.93 -0.59
CA THR A 6 -20.17 6.55 0.54
C THR A 6 -19.89 5.13 1.02
N VAL A 7 -20.21 4.85 2.29
CA VAL A 7 -20.15 3.48 2.85
C VAL A 7 -21.09 2.58 2.05
N GLY A 8 -20.63 1.36 1.74
CA GLY A 8 -21.30 0.41 0.86
C GLY A 8 -20.88 0.51 -0.61
N ASP A 9 -20.22 1.59 -1.04
CA ASP A 9 -19.78 1.73 -2.42
C ASP A 9 -18.80 0.61 -2.81
N ARG A 10 -19.04 0.01 -3.97
CA ARG A 10 -18.08 -0.86 -4.65
C ARG A 10 -16.97 -0.02 -5.27
N VAL A 11 -15.72 -0.35 -4.95
CA VAL A 11 -14.54 0.40 -5.39
C VAL A 11 -13.36 -0.49 -5.72
N TRP A 12 -12.40 0.05 -6.46
CA TRP A 12 -11.10 -0.54 -6.73
C TRP A 12 -9.99 0.34 -6.17
N VAL A 13 -9.18 -0.23 -5.27
CA VAL A 13 -7.98 0.45 -4.76
C VAL A 13 -6.87 0.33 -5.81
N ASN A 14 -6.31 1.47 -6.22
CA ASN A 14 -5.32 1.57 -7.30
C ASN A 14 -5.80 0.94 -8.63
N GLY A 15 -7.12 0.85 -8.85
CA GLY A 15 -7.71 0.36 -10.10
C GLY A 15 -7.87 -1.16 -10.21
N ASN A 16 -7.17 -1.97 -9.40
CA ASN A 16 -7.16 -3.43 -9.56
C ASN A 16 -7.54 -4.26 -8.31
N LYS A 17 -7.64 -3.64 -7.12
CA LYS A 17 -8.00 -4.36 -5.89
C LYS A 17 -9.44 -4.07 -5.49
N PRO A 18 -10.40 -4.94 -5.85
CA PRO A 18 -11.80 -4.72 -5.54
C PRO A 18 -12.08 -4.80 -4.03
N GLY A 19 -13.03 -3.99 -3.57
CA GLY A 19 -13.54 -4.02 -2.21
C GLY A 19 -14.75 -3.12 -2.01
N HIS A 20 -15.21 -3.03 -0.76
CA HIS A 20 -16.34 -2.18 -0.37
C HIS A 20 -15.93 -1.15 0.67
N VAL A 21 -16.40 0.08 0.51
CA VAL A 21 -16.16 1.16 1.47
C VAL A 21 -16.91 0.84 2.77
N GLN A 22 -16.20 0.78 3.89
CA GLN A 22 -16.79 0.62 5.23
C GLN A 22 -16.61 1.85 6.12
N PHE A 23 -15.74 2.78 5.72
CA PHE A 23 -15.48 3.99 6.49
C PHE A 23 -15.10 5.14 5.55
N VAL A 24 -15.59 6.35 5.84
CA VAL A 24 -15.16 7.59 5.20
C VAL A 24 -15.08 8.69 6.25
N GLY A 25 -13.89 9.24 6.52
CA GLY A 25 -13.75 10.26 7.56
C GLY A 25 -12.31 10.59 7.96
N GLY A 26 -12.17 11.42 8.99
CA GLY A 26 -10.90 11.70 9.65
C GLY A 26 -10.45 10.55 10.54
N THR A 27 -9.14 10.44 10.79
CA THR A 27 -8.57 9.34 11.58
C THR A 27 -7.60 9.86 12.62
N GLN A 28 -7.35 9.07 13.66
CA GLN A 28 -6.36 9.42 14.70
C GLN A 28 -4.93 9.18 14.24
N PHE A 29 -4.71 8.27 13.29
CA PHE A 29 -3.36 7.91 12.84
C PHE A 29 -2.78 8.90 11.82
N ALA A 30 -3.61 9.64 11.08
CA ALA A 30 -3.15 10.65 10.13
C ALA A 30 -4.24 11.68 9.77
N PRO A 31 -3.85 12.94 9.51
CA PRO A 31 -4.79 14.01 9.14
C PRO A 31 -5.42 13.80 7.75
N GLY A 32 -6.50 14.55 7.51
CA GLY A 32 -7.24 14.56 6.25
C GLY A 32 -8.27 13.42 6.15
N GLN A 33 -8.96 13.37 5.01
CA GLN A 33 -9.98 12.35 4.77
C GLN A 33 -9.34 11.01 4.38
N TRP A 34 -9.86 9.93 4.95
CA TRP A 34 -9.50 8.55 4.67
C TRP A 34 -10.72 7.74 4.31
N ALA A 35 -10.50 6.71 3.50
CA ALA A 35 -11.48 5.66 3.24
C ALA A 35 -10.95 4.34 3.81
N GLY A 36 -11.77 3.66 4.60
CA GLY A 36 -11.53 2.30 5.05
C GLY A 36 -12.29 1.34 4.14
N ILE A 37 -11.58 0.40 3.52
CA ILE A 37 -12.11 -0.55 2.55
C ILE A 37 -11.94 -1.96 3.08
N VAL A 38 -12.96 -2.79 2.92
CA VAL A 38 -12.85 -4.25 3.07
C VAL A 38 -12.63 -4.82 1.68
N LEU A 39 -11.44 -5.38 1.47
CA LEU A 39 -11.08 -6.03 0.22
C LEU A 39 -11.74 -7.41 0.14
N ASP A 40 -11.99 -7.86 -1.08
CA ASP A 40 -12.57 -9.18 -1.30
C ASP A 40 -11.57 -10.28 -0.90
N GLU A 41 -10.31 -10.08 -1.23
CA GLU A 41 -9.19 -10.97 -0.93
C GLU A 41 -8.40 -10.49 0.31
N PRO A 42 -7.76 -11.40 1.09
CA PRO A 42 -6.99 -11.09 2.29
C PRO A 42 -5.59 -10.50 1.97
N ILE A 43 -5.57 -9.44 1.14
CA ILE A 43 -4.38 -8.71 0.68
C ILE A 43 -4.30 -7.29 1.25
N GLY A 44 -5.11 -7.01 2.25
CA GLY A 44 -5.13 -5.80 3.06
C GLY A 44 -4.03 -5.79 4.12
N LYS A 45 -4.23 -4.97 5.15
CA LYS A 45 -3.21 -4.67 6.18
C LYS A 45 -3.72 -4.72 7.61
N ASN A 46 -5.03 -4.76 7.81
CA ASN A 46 -5.64 -4.70 9.13
C ASN A 46 -7.01 -5.39 9.13
N ASP A 47 -7.60 -5.50 10.30
CA ASP A 47 -8.95 -6.01 10.55
C ASP A 47 -10.01 -4.88 10.65
N GLY A 48 -9.64 -3.65 10.27
CA GLY A 48 -10.43 -2.43 10.42
C GLY A 48 -10.13 -1.61 11.67
N SER A 49 -9.09 -1.99 12.43
CA SER A 49 -8.49 -1.18 13.48
C SER A 49 -7.06 -0.73 13.13
N VAL A 50 -6.64 0.42 13.70
CA VAL A 50 -5.25 0.91 13.60
C VAL A 50 -4.85 1.47 14.96
N ALA A 51 -3.71 1.02 15.50
CA ALA A 51 -3.20 1.43 16.81
C ALA A 51 -4.24 1.32 17.95
N GLY A 52 -5.00 0.22 17.96
CA GLY A 52 -6.04 -0.06 18.97
C GLY A 52 -7.36 0.68 18.79
N VAL A 53 -7.48 1.56 17.79
CA VAL A 53 -8.74 2.28 17.49
C VAL A 53 -9.49 1.56 16.38
N ARG A 54 -10.74 1.15 16.67
CA ARG A 54 -11.66 0.50 15.72
C ARG A 54 -12.40 1.55 14.88
N TYR A 55 -12.34 1.42 13.57
CA TYR A 55 -13.10 2.27 12.63
C TYR A 55 -14.17 1.48 11.88
N PHE A 56 -13.87 0.23 11.53
CA PHE A 56 -14.81 -0.72 10.93
C PHE A 56 -14.42 -2.16 11.29
N GLN A 57 -15.30 -3.13 11.03
CA GLN A 57 -15.05 -4.54 11.32
C GLN A 57 -14.86 -5.32 10.01
N CYS A 58 -13.82 -6.17 9.97
CA CYS A 58 -13.64 -7.20 8.95
C CYS A 58 -12.73 -8.33 9.48
N GLU A 59 -12.45 -9.32 8.63
CA GLU A 59 -11.42 -10.33 8.90
C GLU A 59 -10.03 -9.69 8.86
N ASP A 60 -9.09 -10.26 9.62
CA ASP A 60 -7.70 -9.81 9.57
C ASP A 60 -7.12 -9.95 8.17
N GLY A 61 -6.30 -8.97 7.79
CA GLY A 61 -5.74 -8.89 6.44
C GLY A 61 -6.73 -8.52 5.34
N LYS A 62 -8.01 -8.21 5.60
CA LYS A 62 -8.94 -7.69 4.56
C LYS A 62 -9.10 -6.17 4.56
N GLY A 63 -8.87 -5.52 5.69
CA GLY A 63 -9.01 -4.08 5.84
C GLY A 63 -7.84 -3.29 5.26
N ILE A 64 -8.13 -2.18 4.59
CA ILE A 64 -7.12 -1.20 4.16
C ILE A 64 -7.64 0.23 4.32
N PHE A 65 -6.74 1.14 4.72
CA PHE A 65 -6.99 2.58 4.67
C PHE A 65 -6.25 3.19 3.48
N THR A 66 -6.96 4.00 2.70
CA THR A 66 -6.37 4.75 1.58
C THR A 66 -7.01 6.13 1.42
N ARG A 67 -6.40 6.98 0.60
CA ARG A 67 -6.99 8.27 0.23
C ARG A 67 -8.10 8.06 -0.80
N PRO A 68 -9.20 8.83 -0.75
CA PRO A 68 -10.26 8.77 -1.76
C PRO A 68 -9.76 8.88 -3.20
N SER A 69 -8.67 9.63 -3.44
CA SER A 69 -8.05 9.78 -4.77
C SER A 69 -7.43 8.50 -5.33
N LYS A 70 -7.25 7.46 -4.53
CA LYS A 70 -6.75 6.14 -4.94
C LYS A 70 -7.87 5.15 -5.25
N LEU A 71 -9.13 5.59 -5.17
CA LEU A 71 -10.31 4.75 -5.40
C LEU A 71 -10.93 5.08 -6.75
N SER A 72 -11.27 4.04 -7.51
CA SER A 72 -12.10 4.13 -8.70
C SER A 72 -13.40 3.34 -8.51
N ARG A 73 -14.48 3.76 -9.19
CA ARG A 73 -15.78 3.05 -9.20
C ARG A 73 -15.87 1.97 -10.27
N THR A 74 -14.84 1.87 -11.09
CA THR A 74 -14.67 0.86 -12.13
C THR A 74 -13.27 0.27 -12.01
N ALA A 75 -13.11 -0.99 -12.39
CA ALA A 75 -11.80 -1.56 -12.64
C ALA A 75 -11.11 -0.71 -13.71
N LEU A 76 -9.85 -0.34 -13.48
CA LEU A 76 -9.01 0.21 -14.53
C LEU A 76 -8.32 -0.97 -15.20
N PRO A 77 -8.25 -1.01 -16.55
CA PRO A 77 -7.42 -1.99 -17.22
C PRO A 77 -6.00 -1.84 -16.66
N GLU A 78 -5.39 -2.98 -16.35
CA GLU A 78 -3.98 -3.02 -15.95
C GLU A 78 -3.19 -2.38 -17.10
N GLU A 79 -2.73 -1.14 -16.93
CA GLU A 79 -1.69 -0.64 -17.83
C GLU A 79 -0.47 -1.52 -17.56
N GLU A 80 -0.13 -2.37 -18.54
CA GLU A 80 1.07 -3.17 -18.48
C GLU A 80 2.27 -2.26 -18.18
N GLU A 81 2.84 -2.39 -16.99
CA GLU A 81 4.20 -1.93 -16.72
C GLU A 81 5.17 -2.88 -17.45
N ASN A 82 5.22 -2.78 -18.79
CA ASN A 82 6.18 -3.52 -19.62
C ASN A 82 7.42 -2.66 -19.85
N GLY A 83 8.56 -3.14 -19.36
CA GLY A 83 9.76 -2.34 -19.07
C GLY A 83 10.82 -2.22 -20.18
N GLY A 84 11.95 -1.64 -19.79
CA GLY A 84 13.20 -1.54 -20.56
C GLY A 84 13.91 -0.21 -20.25
N GLN A 85 15.12 -0.20 -19.69
CA GLN A 85 16.34 -0.53 -20.44
C GLN A 85 17.37 -1.33 -19.64
N SER A 86 17.79 -2.40 -20.32
CA SER A 86 18.96 -3.27 -20.17
C SER A 86 20.32 -2.55 -20.16
N SER A 87 21.31 -3.17 -19.51
CA SER A 87 22.61 -3.36 -20.15
C SER A 87 23.30 -4.65 -19.69
N PRO A 88 24.17 -5.23 -20.55
CA PRO A 88 24.42 -6.67 -20.61
C PRO A 88 25.70 -7.11 -19.86
N ALA A 89 25.67 -8.37 -19.40
CA ALA A 89 26.75 -9.32 -19.05
C ALA A 89 27.98 -8.83 -18.24
N PRO A 90 28.49 -9.70 -17.36
CA PRO A 90 29.75 -10.32 -17.77
C PRO A 90 29.84 -11.81 -17.44
N GLY A 91 30.60 -12.50 -18.29
CA GLY A 91 30.92 -13.91 -18.18
C GLY A 91 31.69 -14.27 -16.92
N ALA A 92 31.66 -15.57 -16.65
CA ALA A 92 32.38 -16.24 -15.57
C ALA A 92 33.88 -15.89 -15.57
N SER A 93 34.39 -15.52 -14.39
CA SER A 93 35.74 -15.85 -13.88
C SER A 93 35.82 -15.40 -12.41
N ALA A 94 35.98 -16.34 -11.48
CA ALA A 94 36.48 -16.08 -10.12
C ALA A 94 38.04 -16.18 -10.15
N PRO A 95 38.81 -16.00 -9.05
CA PRO A 95 38.48 -15.62 -7.65
C PRO A 95 39.45 -14.57 -7.02
N ALA A 96 39.28 -14.27 -5.71
CA ALA A 96 40.32 -14.00 -4.67
C ALA A 96 40.09 -12.74 -3.77
N GLU A 97 39.71 -13.03 -2.51
CA GLU A 97 40.36 -12.65 -1.23
C GLU A 97 40.53 -11.19 -0.70
N ILE A 98 40.32 -11.09 0.63
CA ILE A 98 40.79 -10.16 1.68
C ILE A 98 40.04 -8.83 1.96
N ASP A 99 39.23 -8.89 3.03
CA ASP A 99 39.24 -8.07 4.27
C ASP A 99 39.42 -6.53 4.20
N HIS A 100 38.33 -5.78 4.49
CA HIS A 100 38.38 -4.55 5.30
C HIS A 100 36.98 -4.05 5.71
N VAL A 101 36.74 -3.94 7.01
CA VAL A 101 35.72 -3.09 7.65
C VAL A 101 36.43 -1.84 8.19
N PRO A 102 36.03 -0.59 7.86
CA PRO A 102 35.21 0.19 8.82
C PRO A 102 34.25 1.30 8.27
N ARG A 103 33.14 1.48 9.00
CA ARG A 103 32.36 2.70 9.38
C ARG A 103 32.45 4.02 8.55
N GLN A 104 31.29 4.52 8.07
CA GLN A 104 30.63 5.83 8.36
C GLN A 104 29.37 6.00 7.47
N GLN A 105 28.13 5.98 7.98
CA GLN A 105 27.30 7.07 8.54
C GLN A 105 26.63 8.03 7.51
N SER A 106 25.29 7.98 7.53
CA SER A 106 24.29 9.02 7.21
C SER A 106 23.91 9.31 5.75
N GLN A 107 22.75 8.79 5.32
CA GLN A 107 21.64 9.69 4.98
C GLN A 107 20.30 8.99 5.23
N LEU A 108 19.53 9.57 6.16
CA LEU A 108 18.15 9.23 6.41
C LEU A 108 17.31 9.44 5.14
N THR A 109 16.61 8.40 4.69
CA THR A 109 15.35 8.56 3.95
C THR A 109 14.24 7.95 4.77
N VAL A 110 13.76 8.78 5.70
CA VAL A 110 12.57 8.54 6.52
C VAL A 110 11.36 8.69 5.60
N PHE A 111 10.87 7.61 4.98
CA PHE A 111 9.48 7.50 4.50
C PHE A 111 9.04 6.03 4.29
N SER A 112 9.60 5.09 5.07
CA SER A 112 8.97 3.79 5.28
C SER A 112 8.23 3.87 6.62
N PHE A 113 6.98 4.32 6.56
CA PHE A 113 6.11 4.46 7.71
C PHE A 113 5.96 3.11 8.43
N CYS A 114 6.43 3.08 9.68
CA CYS A 114 6.09 2.21 10.81
C CYS A 114 5.87 0.72 10.51
N LEU A 115 6.80 -0.18 10.89
CA LEU A 115 6.92 -0.77 12.25
C LEU A 115 5.61 -1.44 12.69
N CYS A 116 5.55 -2.63 13.27
CA CYS A 116 6.44 -3.74 13.59
C CYS A 116 5.43 -4.79 14.11
N TYR A 117 5.75 -6.08 13.99
CA TYR A 117 5.02 -7.15 14.67
C TYR A 117 4.91 -6.86 16.18
#